data_AF-K5D8B2-F1
#
_entry.id   AF-K5D8B2-F1
#
_cell.length_a   1.000
_cell.length_b   1.000
_cell.length_c   1.000
_cell.angle_alpha   90.00
_cell.angle_beta   90.00
_cell.angle_gamma   90.00
#
_symmetry.space_group_name_H-M   'P 1'
#
loop_
_entity.id
_entity.type
_entity.pdbx_description
1 polymer ?
#
loop_
_entity_poly.entity_id
_entity_poly.type
_entity_poly.pdbx_seq_one_letter_code
_entity_poly.pdbx_strand_id
1 'polypeptide(L)'
;MNDPSIERDQVDGVLLSWFFVWSIFLSISLVGFAGLGDPESMSDESQFLFACTFGGLAATWTAMGTWTALIHVETEADARQQVQRWRMLTGCFLLLNAIAMVFALQSMPSFAAQLFLFASISCLGPFLIWQWFRRPIHRGPTPPTGQRNIRQILGMAVTIAAGNVLFKIASVWLSLFGATVTMVLGIAASWTLLALTLLGRQWAWIYGLLPLCLALPFVVLFIMDVEENNADERALIVTGTFAGFYLFSLVYLLLLRSSEHRWFRVTSDVKVPAADPSPARRNRPR
;
A
#
# COMPACT_ATOMS: atom_id res chain seq x y z
N MET A 1 -10.97 1.61 35.00
CA MET A 1 -9.66 1.89 34.40
C MET A 1 -9.64 1.07 33.12
N ASN A 2 -9.92 1.71 31.97
CA ASN A 2 -10.05 0.99 30.70
C ASN A 2 -8.66 0.60 30.20
N ASP A 3 -8.52 -0.65 29.81
CA ASP A 3 -7.27 -1.20 29.31
C ASP A 3 -6.96 -0.56 27.93
N PRO A 4 -5.85 0.17 27.76
CA PRO A 4 -5.55 0.87 26.51
C PRO A 4 -5.33 -0.06 25.31
N SER A 5 -5.12 -1.37 25.54
CA SER A 5 -5.11 -2.41 24.51
C SER A 5 -6.48 -2.59 23.84
N ILE A 6 -7.57 -2.57 24.63
CA ILE A 6 -8.96 -2.72 24.15
C ILE A 6 -9.34 -1.55 23.23
N GLU A 7 -8.90 -0.32 23.56
CA GLU A 7 -9.18 0.87 22.76
C GLU A 7 -8.40 0.87 21.43
N ARG A 8 -7.17 0.35 21.42
CA ARG A 8 -6.36 0.22 20.19
C ARG A 8 -6.93 -0.81 19.23
N ASP A 9 -7.37 -1.95 19.75
CA ASP A 9 -7.94 -3.05 18.99
C ASP A 9 -9.25 -2.67 18.29
N GLN A 10 -10.05 -1.79 18.90
CA GLN A 10 -11.26 -1.25 18.27
C GLN A 10 -10.93 -0.40 17.03
N VAL A 11 -9.86 0.41 17.08
CA VAL A 11 -9.50 1.31 15.98
C VAL A 11 -9.01 0.57 14.73
N ASP A 12 -8.28 -0.53 14.89
CA ASP A 12 -7.88 -1.36 13.74
C ASP A 12 -9.07 -2.11 13.13
N GLY A 13 -9.97 -2.62 13.97
CA GLY A 13 -11.21 -3.24 13.50
C GLY A 13 -12.10 -2.27 12.71
N VAL A 14 -12.23 -1.01 13.15
CA VAL A 14 -12.99 0.03 12.45
C VAL A 14 -12.34 0.38 11.11
N LEU A 15 -11.02 0.55 11.07
CA LEU A 15 -10.28 0.85 9.85
C LEU A 15 -10.38 -0.28 8.82
N LEU A 16 -10.21 -1.53 9.25
CA LEU A 16 -10.42 -2.69 8.38
C LEU A 16 -11.87 -2.82 7.90
N SER A 17 -12.84 -2.53 8.77
CA SER A 17 -14.26 -2.51 8.37
C SER A 17 -14.52 -1.51 7.25
N TRP A 18 -13.92 -0.32 7.33
CA TRP A 18 -13.97 0.65 6.24
C TRP A 18 -13.34 0.12 4.95
N PHE A 19 -12.19 -0.55 5.04
CA PHE A 19 -11.57 -1.16 3.86
C PHE A 19 -12.43 -2.27 3.26
N PHE A 20 -13.09 -3.10 4.09
CA PHE A 20 -14.03 -4.12 3.62
C PHE A 20 -15.24 -3.51 2.90
N VAL A 21 -15.87 -2.49 3.49
CA VAL A 21 -17.02 -1.80 2.90
C VAL A 21 -16.66 -1.21 1.54
N TRP A 22 -15.55 -0.48 1.45
CA TRP A 22 -15.12 0.11 0.19
C TRP A 22 -14.69 -0.94 -0.84
N SER A 23 -14.03 -2.02 -0.42
CA SER A 23 -13.68 -3.12 -1.31
C SER A 23 -14.94 -3.75 -1.92
N ILE A 24 -15.96 -4.04 -1.10
CA ILE A 24 -17.24 -4.58 -1.60
C ILE A 24 -17.92 -3.59 -2.53
N PHE A 25 -18.04 -2.32 -2.14
CA PHE A 25 -18.68 -1.29 -2.95
C PHE A 25 -18.01 -1.12 -4.32
N LEU A 26 -16.68 -1.07 -4.34
CA LEU A 26 -15.90 -0.94 -5.56
C LEU A 26 -15.97 -2.21 -6.42
N SER A 27 -15.94 -3.40 -5.81
CA SER A 27 -16.18 -4.66 -6.53
C SER A 27 -17.54 -4.67 -7.21
N ILE A 28 -18.62 -4.35 -6.48
CA ILE A 28 -19.98 -4.31 -7.03
C ILE A 28 -20.09 -3.29 -8.16
N SER A 29 -19.52 -2.10 -7.96
CA SER A 29 -19.51 -1.05 -8.98
C SER A 29 -18.78 -1.51 -10.24
N LEU A 30 -17.63 -2.17 -10.09
CA LEU A 30 -16.83 -2.69 -11.19
C LEU A 30 -17.56 -3.80 -11.95
N VAL A 31 -18.25 -4.70 -11.24
CA VAL A 31 -19.12 -5.72 -11.85
C VAL A 31 -20.29 -5.07 -12.61
N GLY A 32 -20.89 -4.02 -12.04
CA GLY A 32 -21.97 -3.28 -12.69
C GLY A 32 -21.56 -2.70 -14.03
N PHE A 33 -20.38 -2.09 -14.10
CA PHE A 33 -19.81 -1.60 -15.36
C PHE A 33 -19.41 -2.74 -16.31
N ALA A 34 -18.79 -3.81 -15.81
CA ALA A 34 -18.43 -4.97 -16.65
C ALA A 34 -19.65 -5.64 -17.32
N GLY A 35 -20.84 -5.51 -16.71
CA GLY A 35 -22.10 -5.95 -17.29
C GLY A 35 -22.64 -5.09 -18.43
N LEU A 36 -22.08 -3.89 -18.67
CA LEU A 36 -22.52 -2.98 -19.74
C LEU A 36 -21.90 -3.30 -21.11
N GLY A 37 -20.88 -4.14 -21.17
CA GLY A 37 -20.17 -4.49 -22.41
C GLY A 37 -18.68 -4.21 -22.32
N ASP A 38 -17.96 -4.27 -23.45
CA ASP A 38 -16.53 -3.97 -23.48
C ASP A 38 -16.27 -2.50 -23.12
N PRO A 39 -15.18 -2.18 -22.39
CA PRO A 39 -14.92 -0.82 -21.93
C PRO A 39 -14.90 0.18 -23.08
N GLU A 40 -14.32 -0.20 -24.22
CA GLU A 40 -14.24 0.63 -25.43
C GLU A 40 -15.61 0.96 -26.04
N SER A 41 -16.64 0.17 -25.73
CA SER A 41 -18.02 0.40 -26.19
C SER A 41 -18.85 1.26 -25.24
N MET A 42 -18.34 1.54 -24.03
CA MET A 42 -19.03 2.35 -23.04
C MET A 42 -18.92 3.84 -23.36
N SER A 43 -19.87 4.64 -22.87
CA SER A 43 -19.74 6.10 -22.87
C SER A 43 -18.48 6.55 -22.12
N ASP A 44 -17.87 7.67 -22.54
CA ASP A 44 -16.66 8.23 -21.93
C ASP A 44 -16.74 8.34 -20.41
N GLU A 45 -17.89 8.80 -19.88
CA GLU A 45 -18.13 8.89 -18.45
C GLU A 45 -18.10 7.52 -17.77
N SER A 46 -18.74 6.51 -18.39
CA SER A 46 -18.75 5.14 -17.88
C SER A 46 -17.35 4.50 -17.95
N GLN A 47 -16.58 4.75 -19.00
CA GLN A 47 -15.19 4.30 -19.12
C GLN A 47 -14.32 4.87 -18.00
N PHE A 48 -14.43 6.18 -17.77
CA PHE A 48 -13.69 6.86 -16.72
C PHE A 48 -14.07 6.34 -15.33
N LEU A 49 -15.37 6.17 -15.05
CA LEU A 49 -15.85 5.67 -13.76
C LEU A 49 -15.49 4.19 -13.53
N PHE A 50 -15.55 3.35 -14.58
CA PHE A 50 -15.07 1.98 -14.54
C PHE A 50 -13.59 1.95 -14.13
N ALA A 51 -12.75 2.72 -14.82
CA ALA A 51 -11.32 2.79 -14.54
C ALA A 51 -11.00 3.40 -13.16
N CYS A 52 -11.74 4.43 -12.74
CA CYS A 52 -11.63 5.00 -11.40
C CYS A 52 -11.98 3.97 -10.31
N THR A 53 -13.04 3.21 -10.51
CA THR A 53 -13.44 2.13 -9.61
C THR A 53 -12.37 1.04 -9.55
N PHE A 54 -11.81 0.68 -10.70
CA PHE A 54 -10.73 -0.29 -10.84
C PHE A 54 -9.46 0.15 -10.08
N GLY A 55 -9.01 1.38 -10.27
CA GLY A 55 -7.88 1.95 -9.55
C GLY A 55 -8.13 2.06 -8.04
N GLY A 56 -9.34 2.43 -7.64
CA GLY A 56 -9.75 2.46 -6.23
C GLY A 56 -9.72 1.07 -5.59
N LEU A 57 -10.18 0.04 -6.30
CA LEU A 57 -10.17 -1.34 -5.81
C LEU A 57 -8.73 -1.84 -5.64
N ALA A 58 -7.85 -1.54 -6.61
CA ALA A 58 -6.42 -1.82 -6.50
C ALA A 58 -5.81 -1.16 -5.25
N ALA A 59 -6.08 0.13 -5.02
CA ALA A 59 -5.61 0.84 -3.83
C ALA A 59 -6.13 0.21 -2.54
N THR A 60 -7.38 -0.26 -2.52
CA THR A 60 -8.00 -0.92 -1.37
C THR A 60 -7.32 -2.24 -1.05
N TRP A 61 -7.11 -3.09 -2.06
CA TRP A 61 -6.38 -4.34 -1.90
C TRP A 61 -4.94 -4.12 -1.46
N THR A 62 -4.26 -3.11 -2.03
CA THR A 62 -2.90 -2.72 -1.60
C THR A 62 -2.86 -2.24 -0.15
N ALA A 63 -3.82 -1.43 0.28
CA ALA A 63 -3.90 -0.94 1.66
C ALA A 63 -4.13 -2.10 2.64
N MET A 64 -5.05 -3.01 2.34
CA MET A 64 -5.32 -4.21 3.13
C MET A 64 -4.12 -5.17 3.15
N GLY A 65 -3.46 -5.37 2.02
CA GLY A 65 -2.23 -6.17 1.91
C GLY A 65 -1.08 -5.57 2.73
N THR A 66 -0.91 -4.25 2.66
CA THR A 66 0.07 -3.51 3.47
C THR A 66 -0.25 -3.62 4.96
N TRP A 67 -1.53 -3.51 5.34
CA TRP A 67 -2.00 -3.66 6.72
C TRP A 67 -1.66 -5.06 7.26
N THR A 68 -2.06 -6.10 6.52
CA THR A 68 -1.87 -7.50 6.95
C THR A 68 -0.41 -7.89 7.08
N ALA A 69 0.45 -7.41 6.17
CA ALA A 69 1.85 -7.74 6.15
C ALA A 69 2.70 -6.92 7.13
N LEU A 70 2.41 -5.62 7.28
CA LEU A 70 3.36 -4.67 7.86
C LEU A 70 2.90 -4.00 9.15
N ILE A 71 1.64 -4.13 9.58
CA ILE A 71 1.24 -3.58 10.87
C ILE A 71 1.79 -4.41 12.03
N HIS A 72 2.23 -3.68 13.05
CA HIS A 72 2.81 -4.22 14.27
C HIS A 72 1.79 -5.06 15.04
N VAL A 73 2.24 -6.20 15.53
CA VAL A 73 1.47 -7.07 16.41
C VAL A 73 2.01 -6.88 17.82
N GLU A 74 1.15 -6.51 18.75
CA GLU A 74 1.54 -6.40 20.17
C GLU A 74 2.00 -7.77 20.70
N THR A 75 2.92 -7.75 21.68
CA THR A 75 3.54 -8.97 22.23
C THR A 75 2.63 -9.74 23.20
N GLU A 76 1.57 -9.10 23.69
CA GLU A 76 0.60 -9.71 24.60
C GLU A 76 -0.20 -10.81 23.88
N ALA A 77 -0.43 -11.92 24.59
CA ALA A 77 -1.00 -13.13 23.99
C ALA A 77 -2.40 -12.90 23.40
N ASP A 78 -3.25 -12.16 24.11
CA ASP A 78 -4.64 -11.90 23.71
C ASP A 78 -4.69 -10.95 22.49
N ALA A 79 -3.95 -9.84 22.54
CA ALA A 79 -3.82 -8.90 21.41
C ALA A 79 -3.21 -9.58 20.17
N ARG A 80 -2.21 -10.45 20.36
CA ARG A 80 -1.61 -11.22 19.27
C ARG A 80 -2.61 -12.16 18.61
N GLN A 81 -3.43 -12.86 19.39
CA GLN A 81 -4.44 -13.76 18.86
C GLN A 81 -5.50 -12.99 18.06
N GLN A 82 -5.91 -11.82 18.56
CA GLN A 82 -6.86 -10.96 17.88
C GLN A 82 -6.33 -10.41 16.55
N VAL A 83 -5.11 -9.90 16.52
CA VAL A 83 -4.49 -9.42 15.27
C VAL A 83 -4.31 -10.56 14.27
N GLN A 84 -3.98 -11.77 14.73
CA GLN A 84 -3.91 -12.96 13.87
C GLN A 84 -5.27 -13.31 13.26
N ARG A 85 -6.36 -13.21 14.04
CA ARG A 85 -7.73 -13.39 13.50
C ARG A 85 -8.05 -12.35 12.43
N TRP A 86 -7.74 -11.08 12.68
CA TRP A 86 -7.95 -10.03 11.68
C TRP A 86 -7.12 -10.22 10.42
N ARG A 87 -5.85 -10.65 10.54
CA ARG A 87 -5.01 -11.00 9.38
C ARG A 87 -5.60 -12.17 8.59
N MET A 88 -6.09 -13.20 9.28
CA MET A 88 -6.73 -14.33 8.64
C MET A 88 -8.03 -13.91 7.93
N LEU A 89 -8.90 -13.14 8.60
CA LEU A 89 -10.14 -12.61 8.02
C LEU A 89 -9.86 -11.74 6.80
N THR A 90 -8.90 -10.83 6.89
CA THR A 90 -8.52 -9.94 5.79
C THR A 90 -7.93 -10.74 4.62
N GLY A 91 -7.08 -11.73 4.90
CA GLY A 91 -6.52 -12.61 3.88
C GLY A 91 -7.58 -13.48 3.19
N CYS A 92 -8.48 -14.10 3.97
CA CYS A 92 -9.61 -14.86 3.44
C CYS A 92 -10.54 -13.99 2.61
N PHE A 93 -10.85 -12.78 3.08
CA PHE A 93 -11.66 -11.82 2.33
C PHE A 93 -10.99 -11.42 1.02
N LEU A 94 -9.71 -11.06 1.03
CA LEU A 94 -8.99 -10.68 -0.19
C LEU A 94 -8.96 -11.84 -1.19
N LEU A 95 -8.76 -13.08 -0.72
CA LEU A 95 -8.80 -14.27 -1.56
C LEU A 95 -10.20 -14.48 -2.18
N LEU A 96 -11.26 -14.38 -1.38
CA LEU A 96 -12.62 -14.54 -1.87
C LEU A 96 -13.03 -13.43 -2.82
N ASN A 97 -12.67 -12.18 -2.51
CA ASN A 97 -12.93 -11.02 -3.37
C ASN A 97 -12.15 -11.12 -4.68
N ALA A 98 -10.89 -11.58 -4.62
CA ALA A 98 -10.09 -11.91 -5.79
C ALA A 98 -10.75 -12.96 -6.70
N ILE A 99 -11.18 -14.08 -6.12
CA ILE A 99 -11.86 -15.15 -6.87
C ILE A 99 -13.15 -14.60 -7.50
N ALA A 100 -13.96 -13.87 -6.73
CA ALA A 100 -15.18 -13.25 -7.22
C ALA A 100 -14.91 -12.29 -8.39
N MET A 101 -13.84 -11.49 -8.30
CA MET A 101 -13.48 -10.56 -9.37
C MET A 101 -12.95 -11.27 -10.63
N VAL A 102 -12.24 -12.39 -10.50
CA VAL A 102 -11.84 -13.22 -11.65
C VAL A 102 -13.08 -13.72 -12.40
N PHE A 103 -14.10 -14.19 -11.67
CA PHE A 103 -15.35 -14.64 -12.29
C PHE A 103 -16.14 -13.48 -12.89
N ALA A 104 -16.22 -12.34 -12.20
CA ALA A 104 -16.97 -11.17 -12.67
C ALA A 104 -16.33 -10.54 -13.92
N LEU A 105 -14.99 -10.52 -14.00
CA LEU A 105 -14.24 -9.99 -15.14
C LEU A 105 -13.80 -11.08 -16.12
N GLN A 106 -14.48 -12.23 -16.15
CA GLN A 106 -14.11 -13.33 -17.05
C GLN A 106 -14.19 -12.93 -18.54
N SER A 107 -15.05 -11.96 -18.89
CA SER A 107 -15.12 -11.37 -20.22
C SER A 107 -13.92 -10.49 -20.55
N MET A 108 -13.22 -10.00 -19.52
CA MET A 108 -12.11 -9.04 -19.60
C MET A 108 -10.89 -9.53 -18.79
N PRO A 109 -10.27 -10.66 -19.16
CA PRO A 109 -9.26 -11.32 -18.33
C PRO A 109 -7.99 -10.47 -18.13
N SER A 110 -7.69 -9.55 -19.05
CA SER A 110 -6.58 -8.61 -18.93
C SER A 110 -6.74 -7.68 -17.72
N PHE A 111 -7.95 -7.15 -17.49
CA PHE A 111 -8.23 -6.29 -16.34
C PHE A 111 -8.15 -7.06 -15.02
N ALA A 112 -8.66 -8.29 -14.98
CA ALA A 112 -8.50 -9.15 -13.81
C ALA A 112 -7.02 -9.34 -13.47
N ALA A 113 -6.19 -9.73 -14.45
CA ALA A 113 -4.76 -9.93 -14.25
C ALA A 113 -4.02 -8.64 -13.82
N GLN A 114 -4.36 -7.50 -14.43
CA GLN A 114 -3.82 -6.21 -14.06
C GLN A 114 -4.16 -5.83 -12.62
N LEU A 115 -5.38 -6.08 -12.15
CA LEU A 115 -5.79 -5.80 -10.77
C LEU A 115 -4.91 -6.55 -9.76
N PHE A 116 -4.64 -7.84 -10.02
CA PHE A 116 -3.73 -8.64 -9.20
C PHE A 116 -2.30 -8.11 -9.22
N LEU A 117 -1.81 -7.71 -10.39
CA LEU A 117 -0.47 -7.15 -10.52
C LEU A 117 -0.34 -5.81 -9.79
N PHE A 118 -1.31 -4.91 -9.94
CA PHE A 118 -1.33 -3.64 -9.20
C PHE A 118 -1.27 -3.89 -7.70
N ALA A 119 -2.16 -4.75 -7.18
CA ALA A 119 -2.22 -5.01 -5.75
C ALA A 119 -0.91 -5.65 -5.22
N SER A 120 -0.41 -6.69 -5.90
CA SER A 120 0.75 -7.45 -5.46
C SER A 120 2.07 -6.66 -5.57
N ILE A 121 2.31 -6.00 -6.70
CA ILE A 121 3.54 -5.22 -6.93
C ILE A 121 3.54 -3.98 -6.03
N SER A 122 2.39 -3.34 -5.80
CA SER A 122 2.31 -2.20 -4.87
C SER A 122 2.61 -2.59 -3.42
N CYS A 123 2.39 -3.85 -3.02
CA CYS A 123 2.78 -4.33 -1.69
C CYS A 123 4.30 -4.58 -1.56
N LEU A 124 5.03 -4.80 -2.67
CA LEU A 124 6.47 -5.06 -2.63
C LEU A 124 7.27 -3.87 -2.12
N GLY A 125 6.91 -2.64 -2.51
CA GLY A 125 7.64 -1.44 -2.09
C GLY A 125 7.64 -1.24 -0.57
N PRO A 126 6.47 -1.18 0.09
CA PRO A 126 6.39 -1.16 1.56
C PRO A 126 7.09 -2.34 2.21
N PHE A 127 7.03 -3.53 1.62
CA PHE A 127 7.72 -4.71 2.14
C PHE A 127 9.25 -4.58 2.07
N LEU A 128 9.81 -4.05 0.98
CA LEU A 128 11.25 -3.75 0.85
C LEU A 128 11.70 -2.72 1.89
N ILE A 129 10.87 -1.71 2.15
CA ILE A 129 11.16 -0.71 3.18
C ILE A 129 11.12 -1.35 4.57
N TRP A 130 10.15 -2.23 4.83
CA TRP A 130 10.13 -3.02 6.05
C TRP A 130 11.37 -3.91 6.18
N GLN A 131 11.81 -4.59 5.13
CA GLN A 131 13.03 -5.40 5.17
C GLN A 131 14.27 -4.56 5.48
N TRP A 132 14.32 -3.34 4.94
CA TRP A 132 15.42 -2.40 5.12
C TRP A 132 15.50 -1.86 6.56
N PHE A 133 14.35 -1.49 7.16
CA PHE A 133 14.30 -0.91 8.50
C PHE A 133 14.03 -1.94 9.61
N ARG A 134 13.60 -3.16 9.25
CA ARG A 134 13.06 -4.20 10.16
C ARG A 134 11.97 -3.67 11.08
N ARG A 135 11.15 -2.75 10.58
CA ARG A 135 10.15 -2.03 11.37
C ARG A 135 8.76 -2.15 10.78
N PRO A 136 7.81 -2.74 11.53
CA PRO A 136 6.41 -2.64 11.17
C PRO A 136 5.90 -1.21 11.36
N ILE A 137 4.75 -0.94 10.75
CA ILE A 137 3.94 0.26 11.01
C ILE A 137 3.29 0.09 12.38
N HIS A 138 3.35 1.10 13.23
CA HIS A 138 2.98 1.00 14.66
C HIS A 138 2.46 2.35 15.16
N ARG A 139 1.71 2.35 16.27
CA ARG A 139 1.17 3.56 16.91
C ARG A 139 2.04 4.10 18.05
N GLY A 140 2.95 3.27 18.57
CA GLY A 140 3.77 3.54 19.75
C GLY A 140 5.15 4.16 19.49
N PRO A 141 6.01 4.24 20.53
CA PRO A 141 7.40 4.64 20.37
C PRO A 141 8.16 3.68 19.44
N THR A 142 8.81 4.24 18.41
CA THR A 142 9.71 3.46 17.54
C THR A 142 10.94 3.02 18.33
N PRO A 143 11.30 1.73 18.34
CA PRO A 143 12.61 1.32 18.84
C PRO A 143 13.71 1.94 17.98
N PRO A 144 14.88 2.30 18.56
CA PRO A 144 16.00 2.89 17.83
C PRO A 144 16.51 1.99 16.69
N THR A 145 17.12 2.58 15.68
CA THR A 145 17.50 1.85 14.46
C THR A 145 18.78 1.11 14.75
N GLY A 146 18.72 -0.23 14.81
CA GLY A 146 19.92 -1.05 15.01
C GLY A 146 20.92 -0.87 13.86
N GLN A 147 22.19 -1.23 14.11
CA GLN A 147 23.19 -1.30 13.05
C GLN A 147 22.74 -2.29 11.97
N ARG A 148 22.93 -1.87 10.71
CA ARG A 148 22.55 -2.68 9.54
C ARG A 148 23.55 -3.81 9.37
N ASN A 149 23.03 -5.02 9.21
CA ASN A 149 23.86 -6.20 8.97
C ASN A 149 23.96 -6.47 7.45
N ILE A 150 25.12 -6.91 6.96
CA ILE A 150 25.33 -7.35 5.56
C ILE A 150 24.25 -8.35 5.13
N ARG A 151 23.82 -9.24 6.02
CA ARG A 151 22.73 -10.20 5.77
C ARG A 151 21.40 -9.52 5.40
N GLN A 152 21.13 -8.32 5.89
CA GLN A 152 19.90 -7.56 5.58
C GLN A 152 19.96 -6.99 4.16
N ILE A 153 21.10 -6.41 3.78
CA ILE A 153 21.31 -5.86 2.43
C ILE A 153 21.21 -6.99 1.40
N LEU A 154 21.84 -8.14 1.69
CA LEU A 154 21.76 -9.32 0.84
C LEU A 154 20.31 -9.83 0.71
N GLY A 155 19.55 -9.88 1.81
CA GLY A 155 18.14 -10.29 1.78
C GLY A 155 17.25 -9.36 0.95
N MET A 156 17.49 -8.05 1.00
CA MET A 156 16.77 -7.07 0.16
C MET A 156 17.13 -7.25 -1.32
N ALA A 157 18.41 -7.40 -1.64
CA ALA A 157 18.86 -7.64 -3.00
C ALA A 157 18.25 -8.93 -3.60
N VAL A 158 18.18 -10.00 -2.82
CA VAL A 158 17.50 -11.25 -3.22
C VAL A 158 16.01 -11.04 -3.47
N THR A 159 15.33 -10.25 -2.61
CA THR A 159 13.89 -9.96 -2.77
C THR A 159 13.63 -9.13 -4.04
N ILE A 160 14.48 -8.14 -4.32
CA ILE A 160 14.42 -7.34 -5.55
C ILE A 160 14.68 -8.23 -6.78
N ALA A 161 15.70 -9.07 -6.73
CA ALA A 161 16.04 -9.97 -7.83
C ALA A 161 14.90 -10.96 -8.12
N ALA A 162 14.37 -11.62 -7.08
CA ALA A 162 13.24 -12.53 -7.20
C ALA A 162 11.98 -11.81 -7.72
N GLY A 163 11.68 -10.62 -7.18
CA GLY A 163 10.57 -9.78 -7.64
C GLY A 163 10.69 -9.42 -9.11
N ASN A 164 11.86 -8.99 -9.58
CA ASN A 164 12.11 -8.67 -10.99
C ASN A 164 11.94 -9.88 -11.91
N VAL A 165 12.45 -11.05 -11.51
CA VAL A 165 12.29 -12.30 -12.30
C VAL A 165 10.82 -12.69 -12.38
N LEU A 166 10.10 -12.70 -11.26
CA LEU A 166 8.68 -13.04 -11.22
C LEU A 166 7.84 -12.04 -12.03
N PHE A 167 8.14 -10.74 -11.92
CA PHE A 167 7.45 -9.70 -12.69
C PHE A 167 7.69 -9.86 -14.18
N LYS A 168 8.93 -10.15 -14.60
CA LYS A 168 9.25 -10.40 -16.02
C LYS A 168 8.56 -11.66 -16.56
N ILE A 169 8.48 -12.73 -15.77
CA ILE A 169 7.75 -13.94 -16.16
C ILE A 169 6.26 -13.62 -16.31
N ALA A 170 5.68 -12.91 -15.33
CA ALA A 170 4.28 -12.51 -15.38
C ALA A 170 3.97 -11.58 -16.56
N SER A 171 4.84 -10.62 -16.87
CA SER A 171 4.65 -9.70 -17.99
C SER A 171 4.66 -10.41 -19.33
N VAL A 172 5.55 -11.39 -19.51
CA VAL A 172 5.60 -12.23 -20.71
C VAL A 172 4.36 -13.12 -20.81
N TRP A 173 3.99 -13.78 -19.71
CA TRP A 173 2.86 -14.70 -19.69
C TRP A 173 1.53 -13.99 -19.96
N LEU A 174 1.39 -12.76 -19.47
CA LEU A 174 0.20 -11.92 -19.65
C LEU A 174 0.26 -11.04 -20.89
N SER A 175 1.33 -11.12 -21.70
CA SER A 175 1.53 -10.29 -22.90
C SER A 175 1.33 -8.80 -22.63
N LEU A 176 1.87 -8.30 -21.51
CA LEU A 176 1.71 -6.89 -21.13
C LEU A 176 2.57 -5.98 -22.01
N PHE A 177 1.94 -4.99 -22.61
CA PHE A 177 2.60 -3.89 -23.31
C PHE A 177 3.45 -3.02 -22.36
N GLY A 178 4.44 -2.31 -22.91
CA GLY A 178 5.37 -1.50 -22.13
C GLY A 178 4.65 -0.36 -21.38
N ALA A 179 3.61 0.20 -21.97
CA ALA A 179 2.74 1.18 -21.28
C ALA A 179 2.04 0.60 -20.05
N THR A 180 1.49 -0.61 -20.13
CA THR A 180 0.82 -1.28 -18.99
C THR A 180 1.83 -1.64 -17.90
N VAL A 181 3.01 -2.12 -18.28
CA VAL A 181 4.13 -2.34 -17.35
C VAL A 181 4.51 -1.04 -16.62
N THR A 182 4.62 0.06 -17.36
CA THR A 182 4.94 1.38 -16.81
C THR A 182 3.85 1.87 -15.86
N MET A 183 2.58 1.63 -16.19
CA MET A 183 1.46 1.93 -15.31
C MET A 183 1.54 1.15 -13.98
N VAL A 184 1.78 -0.17 -14.03
CA VAL A 184 1.92 -1.02 -12.84
C VAL A 184 3.07 -0.56 -11.94
N LEU A 185 4.24 -0.33 -12.51
CA LEU A 185 5.41 0.12 -11.75
C LEU A 185 5.22 1.54 -11.21
N GLY A 186 4.60 2.44 -11.99
CA GLY A 186 4.30 3.81 -11.60
C GLY A 186 3.32 3.88 -10.42
N ILE A 187 2.25 3.08 -10.45
CA ILE A 187 1.29 2.96 -9.35
C ILE A 187 1.97 2.39 -8.09
N ALA A 188 2.75 1.32 -8.22
CA ALA A 188 3.45 0.72 -7.10
C ALA A 188 4.48 1.66 -6.46
N ALA A 189 5.25 2.39 -7.27
CA ALA A 189 6.18 3.41 -6.80
C ALA A 189 5.44 4.55 -6.10
N SER A 190 4.32 5.00 -6.68
CA SER A 190 3.49 6.07 -6.11
C SER A 190 2.94 5.69 -4.74
N TRP A 191 2.37 4.49 -4.58
CA TRP A 191 1.90 3.99 -3.29
C TRP A 191 3.00 4.02 -2.24
N THR A 192 4.18 3.53 -2.60
CA THR A 192 5.34 3.46 -1.71
C THR A 192 5.78 4.84 -1.26
N LEU A 193 5.84 5.80 -2.19
CA LEU A 193 6.18 7.20 -1.90
C LEU A 193 5.10 7.89 -1.06
N LEU A 194 3.81 7.68 -1.37
CA LEU A 194 2.69 8.21 -0.60
C LEU A 194 2.70 7.66 0.84
N ALA A 195 2.93 6.36 1.01
CA ALA A 195 3.04 5.74 2.33
C ALA A 195 4.23 6.31 3.12
N LEU A 196 5.40 6.48 2.48
CA LEU A 196 6.58 7.09 3.11
C LEU A 196 6.35 8.54 3.53
N THR A 197 5.69 9.33 2.69
CA THR A 197 5.48 10.76 2.94
C THR A 197 4.43 11.01 4.02
N LEU A 198 3.27 10.34 3.94
CA LEU A 198 2.14 10.55 4.84
C LEU A 198 2.32 9.86 6.20
N LEU A 199 2.88 8.64 6.22
CA LEU A 199 3.13 7.92 7.47
C LEU A 199 4.52 8.23 8.08
N GLY A 200 5.41 8.89 7.32
CA GLY A 200 6.75 9.26 7.75
C GLY A 200 6.94 10.72 8.19
N ARG A 201 8.20 11.17 8.15
CA ARG A 201 8.67 12.51 8.60
C ARG A 201 8.77 13.53 7.46
N GLN A 202 8.38 13.17 6.24
CA GLN A 202 8.79 13.84 5.01
C GLN A 202 7.62 14.56 4.32
N TRP A 203 6.82 15.31 5.08
CA TRP A 203 5.65 16.04 4.53
C TRP A 203 6.03 17.09 3.49
N ALA A 204 7.22 17.68 3.59
CA ALA A 204 7.74 18.60 2.57
C ALA A 204 7.88 17.94 1.19
N TRP A 205 8.00 16.60 1.13
CA TRP A 205 8.10 15.87 -0.13
C TRP A 205 6.77 15.75 -0.86
N ILE A 206 5.64 16.03 -0.20
CA ILE A 206 4.31 16.04 -0.85
C ILE A 206 4.28 17.04 -2.01
N TYR A 207 4.95 18.19 -1.87
CA TYR A 207 5.05 19.18 -2.95
C TYR A 207 5.82 18.66 -4.18
N GLY A 208 6.82 17.80 -3.97
CA GLY A 208 7.55 17.14 -5.08
C GLY A 208 6.81 15.92 -5.63
N LEU A 209 5.93 15.33 -4.84
CA LEU A 209 5.18 14.12 -5.18
C LEU A 209 3.93 14.45 -6.01
N LEU A 210 3.28 15.59 -5.75
CA LEU A 210 2.14 16.08 -6.53
C LEU A 210 2.43 16.16 -8.05
N PRO A 211 3.49 16.85 -8.53
CA PRO A 211 3.78 16.89 -9.97
C PRO A 211 4.15 15.51 -10.52
N LEU A 212 4.76 14.64 -9.71
CA LEU A 212 5.09 13.28 -10.12
C LEU A 212 3.82 12.43 -10.34
N CYS A 213 2.86 12.49 -9.42
CA CYS A 213 1.56 11.82 -9.57
C CYS A 213 0.76 12.37 -10.75
N LEU A 214 0.86 13.67 -11.04
CA LEU A 214 0.20 14.26 -12.21
C LEU A 214 0.92 13.92 -13.52
N ALA A 215 2.24 13.77 -13.51
CA ALA A 215 3.03 13.48 -14.71
C ALA A 215 2.96 12.01 -15.15
N LEU A 216 2.82 11.07 -14.20
CA LEU A 216 2.81 9.63 -14.50
C LEU A 216 1.75 9.19 -15.52
N PRO A 217 0.48 9.65 -15.44
CA PRO A 217 -0.51 9.39 -16.48
C PRO A 217 -0.05 9.81 -17.88
N PHE A 218 0.55 11.00 -18.02
CA PHE A 218 1.05 11.49 -19.31
C PHE A 218 2.20 10.66 -19.84
N VAL A 219 3.12 10.21 -18.97
CA VAL A 219 4.21 9.31 -19.37
C VAL A 219 3.68 7.99 -19.88
N VAL A 220 2.68 7.41 -19.20
CA VAL A 220 2.04 6.16 -19.65
C VAL A 220 1.35 6.35 -21.00
N LEU A 221 0.58 7.43 -21.17
CA LEU A 221 -0.10 7.73 -22.43
C LEU A 221 0.88 7.98 -23.57
N PHE A 222 1.99 8.68 -23.31
CA PHE A 222 3.05 8.88 -24.29
C PHE A 222 3.67 7.54 -24.75
N ILE A 223 3.94 6.62 -23.83
CA ILE A 223 4.45 5.28 -24.19
C ILE A 223 3.40 4.49 -24.97
N MET A 224 2.13 4.58 -24.58
CA MET A 224 1.00 3.95 -25.30
C MET A 224 0.89 4.46 -26.73
N ASP A 225 1.06 5.77 -26.92
CA ASP A 225 1.01 6.42 -28.25
C ASP A 225 2.14 5.89 -29.14
N VAL A 226 3.35 5.80 -28.59
CA VAL A 226 4.53 5.31 -29.30
C VAL A 226 4.44 3.81 -29.65
N GLU A 227 3.82 3.00 -28.79
CA GLU A 227 3.74 1.53 -28.97
C GLU A 227 2.55 1.09 -29.82
N GLU A 228 1.37 1.68 -29.62
CA GLU A 228 0.10 1.19 -30.20
C GLU A 228 -0.65 2.24 -31.02
N ASN A 229 -0.27 3.53 -30.97
CA ASN A 229 -0.99 4.64 -31.62
C ASN A 229 -2.49 4.74 -31.20
N ASN A 230 -2.82 4.23 -30.01
CA ASN A 230 -4.18 4.19 -29.44
C ASN A 230 -4.26 4.95 -28.10
N ALA A 231 -3.43 5.98 -27.92
CA ALA A 231 -3.39 6.74 -26.68
C ALA A 231 -4.72 7.45 -26.37
N ASP A 232 -5.39 7.98 -27.40
CA ASP A 232 -6.67 8.68 -27.25
C ASP A 232 -7.78 7.73 -26.80
N GLU A 233 -7.85 6.52 -27.37
CA GLU A 233 -8.84 5.50 -27.01
C GLU A 233 -8.67 5.01 -25.56
N ARG A 234 -7.43 4.99 -25.05
CA ARG A 234 -7.12 4.52 -23.69
C ARG A 234 -6.93 5.64 -22.67
N ALA A 235 -7.01 6.91 -23.09
CA ALA A 235 -6.77 8.07 -22.24
C ALA A 235 -7.66 8.07 -20.99
N LEU A 236 -8.94 7.79 -21.17
CA LEU A 236 -9.92 7.76 -20.08
C LEU A 236 -9.67 6.61 -19.11
N ILE A 237 -9.28 5.44 -19.62
CA ILE A 237 -8.99 4.26 -18.80
C ILE A 237 -7.74 4.49 -17.96
N VAL A 238 -6.65 4.99 -18.58
CA VAL A 238 -5.40 5.27 -17.85
C VAL A 238 -5.63 6.37 -16.81
N THR A 239 -6.22 7.49 -17.21
CA THR A 239 -6.43 8.63 -16.33
C THR A 239 -7.38 8.29 -15.19
N GLY A 240 -8.48 7.58 -15.48
CA GLY A 240 -9.41 7.09 -14.47
C GLY A 240 -8.73 6.16 -13.47
N THR A 241 -7.90 5.22 -13.94
CA THR A 241 -7.16 4.29 -13.06
C THR A 241 -6.26 5.03 -12.08
N PHE A 242 -5.48 6.00 -12.55
CA PHE A 242 -4.64 6.82 -11.68
C PHE A 242 -5.46 7.68 -10.72
N ALA A 243 -6.53 8.32 -11.20
CA ALA A 243 -7.39 9.17 -10.38
C ALA A 243 -8.02 8.38 -9.22
N GLY A 244 -8.61 7.22 -9.53
CA GLY A 244 -9.18 6.32 -8.54
C GLY A 244 -8.14 5.81 -7.55
N PHE A 245 -6.98 5.34 -8.05
CA PHE A 245 -5.91 4.84 -7.20
C PHE A 245 -5.43 5.91 -6.20
N TYR A 246 -5.17 7.13 -6.66
CA TYR A 246 -4.67 8.21 -5.82
C TYR A 246 -5.71 8.73 -4.84
N LEU A 247 -6.97 8.88 -5.26
CA LEU A 247 -8.06 9.30 -4.38
C LEU A 247 -8.18 8.36 -3.16
N PHE A 248 -8.32 7.06 -3.43
CA PHE A 248 -8.48 6.06 -2.37
C PHE A 248 -7.20 5.88 -1.55
N SER A 249 -6.03 5.90 -2.19
CA SER A 249 -4.75 5.83 -1.47
C SER A 249 -4.59 6.97 -0.46
N LEU A 250 -4.95 8.20 -0.84
CA LEU A 250 -4.91 9.35 0.06
C LEU A 250 -5.87 9.17 1.23
N VAL A 251 -7.12 8.77 0.97
CA VAL A 251 -8.11 8.50 2.02
C VAL A 251 -7.60 7.45 3.00
N TYR A 252 -7.10 6.32 2.52
CA TYR A 252 -6.64 5.22 3.38
C TYR A 252 -5.39 5.58 4.18
N LEU A 253 -4.43 6.29 3.58
CA LEU A 253 -3.23 6.73 4.28
C LEU A 253 -3.54 7.80 5.33
N LEU A 254 -4.49 8.70 5.05
CA LEU A 254 -4.99 9.67 6.03
C LEU A 254 -5.72 8.98 7.19
N LEU A 255 -6.55 7.96 6.91
CA LEU A 255 -7.22 7.15 7.93
C LEU A 255 -6.21 6.41 8.82
N LEU A 256 -5.22 5.76 8.21
CA LEU A 256 -4.13 5.11 8.96
C LEU A 256 -3.41 6.11 9.86
N ARG A 257 -3.14 7.31 9.33
CA ARG A 257 -2.48 8.38 10.06
C ARG A 257 -3.32 8.95 11.20
N SER A 258 -4.62 9.16 11.00
CA SER A 258 -5.54 9.63 12.05
C SER A 258 -5.70 8.60 13.17
N SER A 259 -5.60 7.31 12.84
CA SER A 259 -5.50 6.20 13.80
C SER A 259 -4.11 6.08 14.46
N GLU A 260 -3.31 7.15 14.41
CA GLU A 260 -1.96 7.27 14.96
C GLU A 260 -0.90 6.33 14.40
N HIS A 261 -1.16 5.63 13.29
CA HIS A 261 -0.12 4.79 12.67
C HIS A 261 1.00 5.65 12.10
N ARG A 262 2.23 5.29 12.46
CA ARG A 262 3.43 5.95 11.97
C ARG A 262 4.48 4.91 11.58
N TRP A 263 5.24 5.26 10.55
CA TRP A 263 6.44 4.49 10.20
C TRP A 263 7.65 4.95 11.02
N PHE A 264 7.70 6.25 11.31
CA PHE A 264 8.79 6.89 12.06
C PHE A 264 8.19 7.86 13.11
N ARG A 265 8.51 7.69 14.40
CA ARG A 265 8.06 8.60 15.47
C ARG A 265 9.09 9.71 15.72
N VAL A 266 8.60 10.86 16.19
CA VAL A 266 9.37 11.92 16.82
C VAL A 266 9.73 11.47 18.25
N THR A 267 11.00 11.24 18.55
CA THR A 267 11.50 11.29 19.93
C THR A 267 11.81 12.75 20.25
N SER A 268 10.79 13.56 20.54
CA SER A 268 10.99 14.91 21.07
C SER A 268 11.25 14.91 22.58
N ASP A 269 11.10 13.77 23.25
CA ASP A 269 11.54 13.60 24.64
C ASP A 269 12.72 12.63 24.69
N VAL A 270 13.89 13.14 24.32
CA VAL A 270 15.07 12.72 25.08
C VAL A 270 14.85 13.30 26.48
N LYS A 271 14.19 12.55 27.37
CA LYS A 271 14.49 12.71 28.79
C LYS A 271 15.97 12.38 28.90
N VAL A 272 16.77 13.44 28.90
CA VAL A 272 18.18 13.40 29.28
C VAL A 272 18.24 12.50 30.51
N PRO A 273 19.00 11.38 30.50
CA PRO A 273 19.20 10.65 31.73
C PRO A 273 19.74 11.68 32.70
N ALA A 274 19.05 11.90 33.83
CA ALA A 274 19.52 12.81 34.85
C ALA A 274 20.95 12.35 35.20
N ALA A 275 21.94 13.08 34.68
CA ALA A 275 23.31 12.90 35.06
C ALA A 275 23.33 13.37 36.51
N ASP A 276 23.24 12.43 37.43
CA ASP A 276 23.42 12.73 38.84
C ASP A 276 24.94 12.93 39.04
N PRO A 277 25.42 14.18 39.22
CA PRO A 277 26.82 14.44 39.40
C PRO A 277 27.08 14.45 40.90
N SER A 278 27.27 13.27 41.50
CA SER A 278 27.77 13.22 42.88
C SER A 278 29.28 13.02 42.86
N PRO A 279 30.09 14.04 43.23
CA PRO A 279 31.52 13.96 43.22
C PRO A 279 32.02 13.16 44.42
N ALA A 280 33.13 12.47 44.22
CA ALA A 280 33.92 11.85 45.27
C ALA A 280 34.08 12.77 46.49
N ARG A 281 33.64 12.32 47.67
CA ARG A 281 34.14 12.82 48.96
C ARG A 281 34.21 11.72 50.02
N ARG A 282 35.48 11.43 50.35
CA ARG A 282 36.05 11.18 51.70
C ARG A 282 35.94 9.78 52.33
N ASN A 283 37.06 9.05 52.22
CA ASN A 283 37.95 8.63 53.30
C ASN A 283 37.40 8.00 54.61
N ARG A 284 37.74 6.70 54.77
CA ARG A 284 38.24 5.96 55.97
C ARG A 284 37.24 5.68 57.13
N PRO A 285 37.60 4.82 58.12
CA PRO A 285 38.01 3.41 58.05
C PRO A 285 37.24 2.53 59.10
N ARG A 286 37.29 1.20 58.97
CA ARG A 286 37.58 0.24 60.05
C ARG A 286 37.73 -1.17 59.47
#